data_AF-A0A9D6K3P6-F1
#
_entry.id   AF-A0A9D6K3P6-F1
#
_cell.length_a   1.000
_cell.length_b   1.000
_cell.length_c   1.000
_cell.angle_alpha   90.00
_cell.angle_beta   90.00
_cell.angle_gamma   90.00
#
_symmetry.space_group_name_H-M   'P 1'
#
loop_
_entity.id
_entity.type
_entity.pdbx_description
1 polymer ?
#
loop_
_entity_poly.entity_id
_entity_poly.type
_entity_poly.pdbx_seq_one_letter_code
_entity_poly.pdbx_strand_id
1 'polypeptide(L)'
;MKSLFKFLAVFAFILFLSSLAAPLLYRILPYKFERIFNRLVMIQSLAAIFIFLRGRNLNLKRYGLVWSKPRLMQFLTAFFLTLGVLFCLEGLRFAAGVASWRPNLENMGVWIAPIIFFFLTGLLVALIEEFFFRGFVFLSLAGRFPLALSFILTNMFYSLLHFVSRESPFIGPEPNFWDSLKLIQAPFLSLVEIQSFWPHAFGLFVLGLVLSGLFWRTGSLYPSMGLHAGGVFFVKADGFFVDLNRDSFWLGTKAVVDGALVWILILFLGWGIGKMLGKTGRQVTLILVLLGAGTFFPAYPVFAAKQKSKSEIYSFSRHLPEARAQILFWENEKKLDGIWKEGAWVFEGLTPEANVGFVPDALRTSEEKFISFNPVQGTRRFLIFEKVPPGPILRLEFELHFPQKEEQRSSKKKEFSASYMDFRIFLGKHRLKRIRLSNQEGRIRQDIDMGVAAFFKEPHPVSFELSSEKENQATFLFRAKVLSPKN
;
A
#
# COMPACT_ATOMS: atom_id res chain seq x y z
N MET A 1 6.72 22.33 -30.92
CA MET A 1 5.57 21.43 -31.12
C MET A 1 5.95 20.06 -31.69
N LYS A 2 6.64 19.96 -32.84
CA LYS A 2 6.98 18.66 -33.49
C LYS A 2 7.66 17.62 -32.56
N SER A 3 8.51 18.03 -31.62
CA SER A 3 9.19 17.11 -30.69
C SER A 3 8.29 16.57 -29.59
N LEU A 4 7.33 17.36 -29.12
CA LEU A 4 6.35 16.93 -28.11
C LEU A 4 5.41 15.89 -28.72
N PHE A 5 4.93 16.14 -29.94
CA PHE A 5 4.11 15.19 -30.68
C PHE A 5 4.82 13.84 -30.88
N LYS A 6 6.10 13.86 -31.28
CA LYS A 6 6.91 12.63 -31.39
C LYS A 6 7.01 11.89 -30.05
N PHE A 7 7.23 12.59 -28.96
CA PHE A 7 7.27 11.98 -27.62
C PHE A 7 5.93 11.33 -27.26
N LEU A 8 4.82 12.06 -27.44
CA LEU A 8 3.47 11.54 -27.18
C LEU A 8 3.15 10.33 -28.05
N ALA A 9 3.52 10.36 -29.33
CA ALA A 9 3.33 9.24 -30.24
C ALA A 9 4.12 7.99 -29.81
N VAL A 10 5.39 8.15 -29.41
CA VAL A 10 6.20 7.04 -28.89
C VAL A 10 5.61 6.49 -27.59
N PHE A 11 5.17 7.36 -26.68
CA PHE A 11 4.57 6.92 -25.42
C PHE A 11 3.24 6.21 -25.64
N ALA A 12 2.37 6.73 -26.52
CA ALA A 12 1.12 6.07 -26.91
C ALA A 12 1.39 4.70 -27.56
N PHE A 13 2.42 4.59 -28.39
CA PHE A 13 2.83 3.32 -28.98
C PHE A 13 3.31 2.30 -27.93
N ILE A 14 4.07 2.73 -26.92
CA ILE A 14 4.48 1.89 -25.78
C ILE A 14 3.25 1.38 -25.01
N LEU A 15 2.29 2.26 -24.70
CA LEU A 15 1.06 1.87 -24.02
C LEU A 15 0.24 0.86 -24.84
N PHE A 16 0.16 1.08 -26.15
CA PHE A 16 -0.52 0.17 -27.08
C PHE A 16 0.15 -1.21 -27.12
N LEU A 17 1.47 -1.26 -27.34
CA LEU A 17 2.23 -2.52 -27.33
C LEU A 17 2.13 -3.25 -25.99
N SER A 18 2.21 -2.52 -24.88
CA SER A 18 2.03 -3.09 -23.54
C SER A 18 0.63 -3.68 -23.35
N SER A 19 -0.40 -3.04 -23.91
CA SER A 19 -1.78 -3.52 -23.85
C SER A 19 -2.00 -4.81 -24.64
N LEU A 20 -1.29 -4.98 -25.76
CA LEU A 20 -1.33 -6.22 -26.53
C LEU A 20 -0.54 -7.35 -25.87
N ALA A 21 0.62 -7.05 -25.29
CA ALA A 21 1.52 -8.05 -24.72
C ALA A 21 1.08 -8.53 -23.32
N ALA A 22 0.44 -7.70 -22.49
CA ALA A 22 0.09 -8.06 -21.12
C ALA A 22 -0.83 -9.29 -21.01
N PRO A 23 -1.91 -9.43 -21.80
CA PRO A 23 -2.76 -10.62 -21.77
C PRO A 23 -2.03 -11.90 -22.18
N LEU A 24 -1.13 -11.80 -23.16
CA LEU A 24 -0.33 -12.94 -23.63
C LEU A 24 0.63 -13.43 -22.54
N LEU A 25 1.32 -12.50 -21.87
CA LEU A 25 2.24 -12.82 -20.80
C LEU A 25 1.53 -13.29 -19.52
N TYR A 26 0.32 -12.80 -19.24
CA TYR A 26 -0.46 -13.23 -18.09
C TYR A 26 -0.80 -14.72 -18.11
N ARG A 27 -0.95 -15.33 -19.30
CA ARG A 27 -1.21 -16.77 -19.45
C ARG A 27 -0.07 -17.66 -18.98
N ILE A 28 1.17 -17.14 -18.95
CA ILE A 28 2.38 -17.91 -18.66
C ILE A 28 3.11 -17.46 -17.39
N LEU A 29 2.87 -16.22 -16.93
CA LEU A 29 3.54 -15.66 -15.78
C LEU A 29 2.67 -15.73 -14.51
N PRO A 30 3.21 -16.17 -13.36
CA PRO A 30 2.49 -16.25 -12.09
C PRO A 30 2.39 -14.88 -11.38
N TYR A 31 2.12 -13.82 -12.13
CA TYR A 31 2.04 -12.45 -11.62
C TYR A 31 0.68 -11.83 -11.89
N LYS A 32 0.28 -10.90 -11.02
CA LYS A 32 -0.91 -10.08 -11.24
C LYS A 32 -0.82 -9.33 -12.58
N PHE A 33 -1.93 -9.22 -13.29
CA PHE A 33 -1.98 -8.62 -14.62
C PHE A 33 -1.46 -7.17 -14.63
N GLU A 34 -1.85 -6.37 -13.64
CA GLU A 34 -1.43 -4.98 -13.47
C GLU A 34 0.09 -4.88 -13.34
N ARG A 35 0.69 -5.83 -12.60
CA ARG A 35 2.14 -5.89 -12.43
C ARG A 35 2.83 -6.18 -13.77
N ILE A 36 2.28 -7.10 -14.56
CA ILE A 36 2.84 -7.42 -15.89
C ILE A 36 2.75 -6.21 -16.81
N PHE A 37 1.56 -5.60 -16.92
CA PHE A 37 1.33 -4.41 -17.73
C PHE A 37 2.27 -3.26 -17.36
N ASN A 38 2.37 -2.93 -16.06
CA ASN A 38 3.24 -1.85 -15.59
C ASN A 38 4.73 -2.12 -15.87
N ARG A 39 5.17 -3.38 -15.77
CA ARG A 39 6.56 -3.77 -16.09
C ARG A 39 6.83 -3.69 -17.58
N LEU A 40 5.86 -4.04 -18.44
CA LEU A 40 5.98 -3.87 -19.89
C LEU A 40 6.15 -2.40 -20.25
N VAL A 41 5.29 -1.50 -19.73
CA VAL A 41 5.39 -0.06 -19.99
C VAL A 41 6.76 0.47 -19.58
N MET A 42 7.25 0.08 -18.40
CA MET A 42 8.58 0.47 -17.90
C MET A 42 9.72 -0.05 -18.79
N ILE A 43 9.75 -1.35 -19.11
CA ILE A 43 10.80 -1.97 -19.93
C ILE A 43 10.81 -1.36 -21.33
N GLN A 44 9.64 -1.22 -21.96
CA GLN A 44 9.51 -0.64 -23.30
C GLN A 44 9.90 0.84 -23.31
N SER A 45 9.59 1.60 -22.25
CA SER A 45 10.06 2.99 -22.11
C SER A 45 11.58 3.05 -22.03
N LEU A 46 12.22 2.17 -21.25
CA LEU A 46 13.68 2.09 -21.17
C LEU A 46 14.31 1.70 -22.51
N ALA A 47 13.71 0.74 -23.22
CA ALA A 47 14.16 0.34 -24.55
C ALA A 47 14.07 1.52 -25.54
N ALA A 48 12.96 2.25 -25.54
CA ALA A 48 12.76 3.42 -26.41
C ALA A 48 13.79 4.52 -26.11
N ILE A 49 14.08 4.80 -24.84
CA ILE A 49 15.14 5.72 -24.44
C ILE A 49 16.49 5.23 -24.93
N PHE A 50 16.83 3.96 -24.71
CA PHE A 50 18.10 3.38 -25.13
C PHE A 50 18.30 3.49 -26.65
N ILE A 51 17.28 3.15 -27.45
CA ILE A 51 17.30 3.29 -28.91
C ILE A 51 17.50 4.76 -29.31
N PHE A 52 16.75 5.68 -28.69
CA PHE A 52 16.86 7.11 -28.96
C PHE A 52 18.26 7.65 -28.64
N LEU A 53 18.85 7.23 -27.52
CA LEU A 53 20.18 7.65 -27.11
C LEU A 53 21.28 7.04 -27.97
N ARG A 54 21.13 5.77 -28.38
CA ARG A 54 22.08 5.10 -29.29
C ARG A 54 22.17 5.85 -30.61
N GLY A 55 21.05 6.34 -31.14
CA GLY A 55 21.03 7.19 -32.34
C GLY A 55 21.70 8.56 -32.17
N ARG A 56 22.14 8.93 -30.96
CA ARG A 56 22.78 10.22 -30.65
C ARG A 56 24.18 10.10 -30.05
N ASN A 57 24.84 8.95 -30.20
CA ASN A 57 26.12 8.62 -29.58
C ASN A 57 26.08 8.80 -28.05
N LEU A 58 25.55 7.77 -27.36
CA LEU A 58 25.45 7.65 -25.90
C LEU A 58 26.66 8.25 -25.16
N ASN A 59 26.51 9.46 -24.65
CA ASN A 59 27.49 10.08 -23.78
C ASN A 59 26.92 10.21 -22.36
N LEU A 60 27.10 9.16 -21.56
CA LEU A 60 26.60 9.07 -20.18
C LEU A 60 27.07 10.24 -19.29
N LYS A 61 28.23 10.84 -19.61
CA LYS A 61 28.73 12.04 -18.93
C LYS A 61 27.80 13.24 -19.07
N ARG A 62 27.15 13.40 -20.24
CA ARG A 62 26.15 14.45 -20.47
C ARG A 62 24.92 14.28 -19.57
N TYR A 63 24.60 13.04 -19.21
CA TYR A 63 23.46 12.69 -18.38
C TYR A 63 23.82 12.63 -16.88
N GLY A 64 25.02 13.06 -16.49
CA GLY A 64 25.48 13.06 -15.09
C GLY A 64 25.81 11.67 -14.54
N LEU A 65 25.97 10.66 -15.41
CA LEU A 65 26.44 9.32 -15.08
C LEU A 65 27.94 9.20 -15.39
N VAL A 66 28.76 9.68 -14.45
CA VAL A 66 30.21 9.45 -14.47
C VAL A 66 30.60 8.74 -13.19
N TRP A 67 31.23 7.58 -13.32
CA TRP A 67 31.77 6.86 -12.17
C TRP A 67 33.02 7.55 -11.64
N SER A 68 33.03 7.88 -10.35
CA SER A 68 34.24 8.25 -9.60
C SER A 68 34.00 8.13 -8.10
N LYS A 69 35.07 7.98 -7.30
CA LYS A 69 34.97 7.87 -5.84
C LYS A 69 34.20 9.05 -5.20
N PRO A 70 34.42 10.32 -5.59
CA PRO A 70 33.60 11.43 -5.07
C PRO A 70 32.11 11.31 -5.38
N ARG A 71 31.74 10.77 -6.56
CA ARG A 71 30.34 10.60 -6.96
C ARG A 71 29.67 9.48 -6.16
N LEU A 72 30.39 8.38 -5.90
CA LEU A 72 29.92 7.34 -5.00
C LEU A 72 29.69 7.88 -3.58
N MET A 73 30.59 8.73 -3.07
CA MET A 73 30.38 9.37 -1.76
C MET A 73 29.16 10.29 -1.75
N GLN A 74 28.88 11.04 -2.83
CA GLN A 74 27.65 11.82 -2.98
C GLN A 74 26.40 10.96 -2.86
N PHE A 75 26.40 9.78 -3.50
CA PHE A 75 25.31 8.80 -3.37
C PHE A 75 25.16 8.33 -1.93
N LEU A 76 26.23 7.84 -1.30
CA LEU A 76 26.19 7.30 0.06
C LEU A 76 25.75 8.36 1.08
N THR A 77 26.27 9.59 0.98
CA THR A 77 25.88 10.71 1.83
C THR A 77 24.39 11.01 1.69
N ALA A 78 23.87 11.12 0.47
CA ALA A 78 22.45 11.38 0.26
C ALA A 78 21.56 10.23 0.75
N PHE A 79 21.99 8.98 0.52
CA PHE A 79 21.30 7.77 0.98
C PHE A 79 21.17 7.73 2.51
N PHE A 80 22.28 7.82 3.24
CA PHE A 80 22.27 7.73 4.70
C PHE A 80 21.64 8.94 5.37
N LEU A 81 21.77 10.16 4.83
CA LEU A 81 21.06 11.32 5.35
C LEU A 81 19.54 11.18 5.20
N THR A 82 19.08 10.60 4.08
CA THR A 82 17.66 10.32 3.89
C THR A 82 17.17 9.33 4.93
N LEU A 83 17.89 8.22 5.14
CA LEU A 83 17.53 7.26 6.18
C LEU A 83 17.49 7.90 7.57
N GLY A 84 18.50 8.71 7.92
CA GLY A 84 18.54 9.42 9.20
C GLY A 84 17.31 10.30 9.41
N VAL A 85 16.92 11.10 8.41
CA VAL A 85 15.72 11.95 8.50
C VAL A 85 14.44 11.13 8.63
N LEU A 86 14.31 10.03 7.88
CA LEU A 86 13.12 9.18 7.94
C LEU A 86 13.01 8.41 9.28
N PHE A 87 14.12 7.92 9.83
CA PHE A 87 14.14 7.35 11.17
C PHE A 87 13.79 8.38 12.25
N CYS A 88 14.28 9.62 12.14
CA CYS A 88 13.88 10.71 13.03
C CYS A 88 12.37 11.01 12.93
N LEU A 89 11.81 11.01 11.72
CA LEU A 89 10.38 11.19 11.50
C LEU A 89 9.56 10.07 12.17
N GLU A 90 9.96 8.81 12.01
CA GLU A 90 9.28 7.70 12.67
C GLU A 90 9.43 7.74 14.20
N GLY A 91 10.59 8.17 14.70
CA GLY A 91 10.78 8.45 16.12
C GLY A 91 9.83 9.52 16.66
N LEU A 92 9.60 10.59 15.89
CA LEU A 92 8.62 11.63 16.21
C LEU A 92 7.17 11.09 16.17
N ARG A 93 6.83 10.29 15.16
CA ARG A 93 5.51 9.64 15.04
C ARG A 93 5.25 8.70 16.21
N PHE A 94 6.27 7.97 16.65
CA PHE A 94 6.22 7.10 17.82
C PHE A 94 6.04 7.92 19.12
N ALA A 95 6.86 8.96 19.32
CA ALA A 95 6.76 9.84 20.49
C ALA A 95 5.40 10.56 20.58
N ALA A 96 4.79 10.88 19.43
CA ALA A 96 3.46 11.47 19.35
C ALA A 96 2.30 10.46 19.55
N GLY A 97 2.59 9.17 19.74
CA GLY A 97 1.59 8.11 19.89
C GLY A 97 0.79 7.80 18.62
N VAL A 98 1.27 8.26 17.46
CA VAL A 98 0.64 8.05 16.15
C VAL A 98 1.10 6.74 15.52
N ALA A 99 2.30 6.29 15.87
CA ALA A 99 2.88 5.02 15.45
C ALA A 99 3.20 4.11 16.65
N SER A 100 3.21 2.80 16.42
CA SER A 100 3.65 1.80 17.39
C SER A 100 4.83 1.00 16.84
N TRP A 101 5.77 0.71 17.73
CA TRP A 101 6.93 -0.12 17.45
C TRP A 101 6.53 -1.60 17.51
N ARG A 102 6.59 -2.30 16.38
CA ARG A 102 6.22 -3.72 16.26
C ARG A 102 7.21 -4.50 15.40
N PRO A 103 8.47 -4.62 15.84
CA PRO A 103 9.46 -5.41 15.12
C PRO A 103 9.07 -6.89 15.15
N ASN A 104 9.10 -7.54 14.00
CA ASN A 104 8.88 -9.00 13.90
C ASN A 104 10.12 -9.79 14.34
N LEU A 105 10.46 -9.72 15.63
CA LEU A 105 11.73 -10.22 16.18
C LEU A 105 11.89 -11.74 16.17
N GLU A 106 10.86 -12.49 15.80
CA GLU A 106 10.84 -13.96 15.91
C GLU A 106 11.91 -14.65 15.05
N ASN A 107 12.55 -13.97 14.08
CA ASN A 107 13.62 -14.56 13.25
C ASN A 107 14.63 -13.53 12.73
N MET A 108 15.48 -12.93 13.56
CA MET A 108 16.48 -11.91 13.13
C MET A 108 17.40 -12.35 11.97
N GLY A 109 17.74 -13.64 11.86
CA GLY A 109 18.54 -14.18 10.74
C GLY A 109 17.84 -14.11 9.38
N VAL A 110 16.50 -14.04 9.35
CA VAL A 110 15.69 -13.94 8.14
C VAL A 110 15.66 -12.51 7.57
N TRP A 111 16.23 -11.53 8.27
CA TRP A 111 16.15 -10.11 7.88
C TRP A 111 17.20 -9.67 6.89
N ILE A 112 18.35 -10.36 6.86
CA ILE A 112 19.48 -9.98 6.00
C ILE A 112 19.06 -10.03 4.53
N ALA A 113 18.41 -11.12 4.10
CA ALA A 113 18.01 -11.28 2.70
C ALA A 113 16.96 -10.23 2.24
N PRO A 114 15.86 -9.96 2.97
CA PRO A 114 14.94 -8.87 2.68
C PRO A 114 15.61 -7.49 2.66
N ILE A 115 16.48 -7.17 3.63
CA ILE A 115 17.17 -5.87 3.67
C ILE A 115 18.04 -5.68 2.43
N ILE A 116 18.84 -6.70 2.06
CA ILE A 116 19.63 -6.68 0.83
C ILE A 116 18.71 -6.51 -0.38
N PHE A 117 17.61 -7.26 -0.43
CA PHE A 117 16.65 -7.18 -1.52
C PHE A 117 16.00 -5.79 -1.65
N PHE A 118 15.64 -5.15 -0.54
CA PHE A 118 15.09 -3.80 -0.52
C PHE A 118 16.11 -2.76 -0.95
N PHE A 119 17.36 -2.91 -0.52
CA PHE A 119 18.46 -2.05 -0.94
C PHE A 119 18.70 -2.14 -2.44
N LEU A 120 18.80 -3.36 -2.98
CA LEU A 120 18.96 -3.60 -4.41
C LEU A 120 17.76 -3.08 -5.21
N THR A 121 16.54 -3.25 -4.69
CA THR A 121 15.32 -2.69 -5.29
C THR A 121 15.38 -1.17 -5.34
N GLY A 122 15.72 -0.52 -4.22
CA GLY A 122 15.84 0.93 -4.14
C GLY A 122 16.90 1.48 -5.07
N LEU A 123 18.07 0.83 -5.15
CA LEU A 123 19.15 1.19 -6.06
C LEU A 123 18.71 1.07 -7.52
N LEU A 124 18.07 -0.03 -7.91
CA LEU A 124 17.62 -0.27 -9.28
C LEU A 124 16.54 0.73 -9.71
N VAL A 125 15.55 0.97 -8.84
CA VAL A 125 14.47 1.93 -9.10
C VAL A 125 15.05 3.34 -9.22
N ALA A 126 15.89 3.76 -8.28
CA ALA A 126 16.52 5.08 -8.33
C ALA A 126 17.41 5.24 -9.58
N LEU A 127 18.17 4.20 -9.98
CA LEU A 127 18.97 4.24 -11.20
C LEU A 127 18.09 4.52 -12.44
N ILE A 128 17.03 3.74 -12.59
CA ILE A 128 16.10 3.81 -13.72
C ILE A 128 15.37 5.16 -13.74
N GLU A 129 14.75 5.52 -12.63
CA GLU A 129 13.89 6.69 -12.54
C GLU A 129 14.70 8.00 -12.58
N GLU A 130 15.80 8.11 -11.84
CA GLU A 130 16.60 9.34 -11.88
C GLU A 130 17.23 9.54 -13.26
N PHE A 131 17.66 8.47 -13.93
CA PHE A 131 18.14 8.57 -15.30
C PHE A 131 17.04 9.04 -16.27
N PHE A 132 15.83 8.47 -16.15
CA PHE A 132 14.71 8.88 -16.99
C PHE A 132 14.27 10.32 -16.73
N PHE A 133 13.94 10.65 -15.49
CA PHE A 133 13.35 11.95 -15.15
C PHE A 133 14.39 13.07 -15.21
N ARG A 134 15.57 12.90 -14.60
CA ARG A 134 16.55 14.00 -14.45
C ARG A 134 17.57 13.97 -15.57
N GLY A 135 18.06 12.78 -15.92
CA GLY A 135 18.95 12.60 -17.06
C GLY A 135 18.24 12.97 -18.37
N PHE A 136 17.11 12.32 -18.68
CA PHE A 136 16.48 12.47 -19.99
C PHE A 136 15.45 13.60 -20.06
N VAL A 137 14.37 13.53 -19.27
CA VAL A 137 13.23 14.47 -19.37
C VAL A 137 13.66 15.89 -19.01
N PHE A 138 14.26 16.08 -17.84
CA PHE A 138 14.67 17.41 -17.35
C PHE A 138 15.68 18.09 -18.27
N LEU A 139 16.76 17.41 -18.67
CA LEU A 139 17.74 18.00 -19.61
C LEU A 139 17.11 18.33 -20.97
N SER A 140 16.17 17.52 -21.45
CA SER A 140 15.47 17.77 -22.71
C SER A 140 14.57 19.00 -22.64
N LEU A 141 13.93 19.25 -21.49
CA LEU A 141 13.11 20.44 -21.24
C LEU A 141 14.00 21.67 -21.00
N ALA A 142 15.03 21.56 -20.16
CA ALA A 142 15.95 22.65 -19.83
C ALA A 142 16.72 23.17 -21.06
N GLY A 143 16.94 22.32 -22.07
CA GLY A 143 17.50 22.75 -23.35
C GLY A 143 16.54 23.52 -24.27
N ARG A 144 15.26 23.68 -23.90
CA ARG A 144 14.21 24.27 -24.75
C ARG A 144 13.31 25.29 -24.04
N PHE A 145 13.19 25.20 -22.73
CA PHE A 145 12.31 26.01 -21.91
C PHE A 145 13.11 26.70 -20.81
N PRO A 146 12.59 27.79 -20.22
CA PRO A 146 13.17 28.38 -19.02
C PRO A 146 13.37 27.34 -17.92
N LEU A 147 14.42 27.52 -17.12
CA LEU A 147 14.79 26.57 -16.08
C LEU A 147 13.63 26.29 -15.11
N ALA A 148 12.96 27.35 -14.64
CA ALA A 148 11.78 27.28 -13.76
C ALA A 148 10.68 26.37 -14.33
N LEU A 149 10.31 26.58 -15.60
CA LEU A 149 9.28 25.77 -16.27
C LEU A 149 9.73 24.31 -16.42
N SER A 150 11.01 24.08 -16.70
CA SER A 150 11.58 22.72 -16.81
C SER A 150 11.52 21.96 -15.49
N PHE A 151 11.77 22.65 -14.37
CA PHE A 151 11.56 22.11 -13.02
C PHE A 151 10.09 21.75 -12.78
N ILE A 152 9.17 22.68 -13.03
CA ILE A 152 7.73 22.44 -12.80
C ILE A 152 7.25 21.26 -13.64
N LEU A 153 7.49 21.28 -14.95
CA LEU A 153 6.96 20.25 -15.86
C LEU A 153 7.55 18.87 -15.58
N THR A 154 8.86 18.76 -15.32
CA THR A 154 9.49 17.47 -15.01
C THR A 154 8.91 16.88 -13.73
N ASN A 155 8.79 17.69 -12.68
CA ASN A 155 8.42 17.18 -11.36
C ASN A 155 6.92 16.97 -11.21
N MET A 156 6.11 17.72 -11.96
CA MET A 156 4.68 17.45 -12.10
C MET A 156 4.48 16.13 -12.84
N PHE A 157 5.20 15.89 -13.94
CA PHE A 157 5.16 14.61 -14.64
C PHE A 157 5.62 13.43 -13.77
N TYR A 158 6.72 13.60 -13.02
CA TYR A 158 7.20 12.63 -12.03
C TYR A 158 6.14 12.27 -10.98
N SER A 159 5.51 13.29 -10.39
CA SER A 159 4.48 13.10 -9.37
C SER A 159 3.25 12.38 -9.94
N LEU A 160 2.73 12.82 -11.09
CA LEU A 160 1.55 12.23 -11.72
C LEU A 160 1.73 10.75 -12.05
N LEU A 161 2.92 10.35 -12.53
CA LEU A 161 3.21 8.94 -12.86
C LEU A 161 3.15 8.00 -11.66
N HIS A 162 3.38 8.49 -10.44
CA HIS A 162 3.31 7.67 -9.23
C HIS A 162 1.87 7.29 -8.83
N PHE A 163 0.86 7.96 -9.39
CA PHE A 163 -0.55 7.63 -9.14
C PHE A 163 -1.14 6.69 -10.18
N VAL A 164 -0.38 6.34 -11.21
CA VAL A 164 -0.82 5.48 -12.33
C VAL A 164 -1.24 4.08 -11.88
N SER A 165 -1.01 3.70 -10.63
CA SER A 165 -1.32 2.38 -10.10
C SER A 165 -1.89 2.38 -8.68
N ARG A 166 -2.36 3.52 -8.18
CA ARG A 166 -2.92 3.58 -6.81
C ARG A 166 -4.30 2.93 -6.74
N GLU A 167 -5.12 3.16 -7.77
CA GLU A 167 -6.36 2.42 -7.97
C GLU A 167 -6.15 1.36 -9.07
N SER A 168 -6.09 0.08 -8.70
CA SER A 168 -6.19 -0.99 -9.68
C SER A 168 -7.67 -1.18 -10.05
N PRO A 169 -8.09 -0.89 -11.29
CA PRO A 169 -9.45 -1.22 -11.72
C PRO A 169 -9.66 -2.72 -11.57
N PHE A 170 -10.91 -3.16 -11.39
CA PHE A 170 -11.20 -4.60 -11.32
C PHE A 170 -10.80 -5.27 -12.64
N ILE A 171 -9.97 -6.30 -12.52
CA ILE A 171 -9.53 -7.15 -13.62
C ILE A 171 -10.06 -8.54 -13.37
N GLY A 172 -10.84 -9.05 -14.33
CA GLY A 172 -11.44 -10.38 -14.24
C GLY A 172 -10.39 -11.50 -14.20
N PRO A 173 -10.82 -12.75 -13.92
CA PRO A 173 -9.93 -13.91 -13.86
C PRO A 173 -9.26 -14.22 -15.20
N GLU A 174 -9.82 -13.76 -16.31
CA GLU A 174 -9.23 -13.84 -17.64
C GLU A 174 -9.05 -12.44 -18.23
N PRO A 175 -7.95 -11.75 -17.85
CA PRO A 175 -7.64 -10.42 -18.35
C PRO A 175 -7.45 -10.41 -19.86
N ASN A 176 -7.98 -9.39 -20.52
CA ASN A 176 -7.83 -9.18 -21.95
C ASN A 176 -7.31 -7.77 -22.28
N PHE A 177 -7.22 -7.45 -23.57
CA PHE A 177 -6.74 -6.15 -24.06
C PHE A 177 -7.51 -4.96 -23.44
N TRP A 178 -8.83 -5.07 -23.27
CA TRP A 178 -9.64 -4.00 -22.69
C TRP A 178 -9.29 -3.72 -21.23
N ASP A 179 -8.86 -4.75 -20.48
CA ASP A 179 -8.38 -4.56 -19.11
C ASP A 179 -7.07 -3.78 -19.06
N SER A 180 -6.23 -3.85 -20.10
CA SER A 180 -5.08 -2.95 -20.22
C SER A 180 -5.49 -1.50 -20.49
N LEU A 181 -6.55 -1.26 -21.27
CA LEU A 181 -7.07 0.09 -21.46
C LEU A 181 -7.62 0.68 -20.15
N LYS A 182 -8.29 -0.14 -19.32
CA LYS A 182 -8.69 0.27 -17.96
C LYS A 182 -7.49 0.71 -17.14
N LEU A 183 -6.37 -0.01 -17.22
CA LEU A 183 -5.13 0.36 -16.53
C LEU A 183 -4.50 1.66 -17.06
N ILE A 184 -4.64 1.95 -18.35
CA ILE A 184 -4.23 3.23 -18.92
C ILE A 184 -5.12 4.38 -18.42
N GLN A 185 -6.42 4.12 -18.20
CA GLN A 185 -7.38 5.12 -17.73
C GLN A 185 -7.28 5.38 -16.21
N ALA A 186 -6.94 4.37 -15.42
CA ALA A 186 -6.87 4.43 -13.95
C ALA A 186 -6.16 5.68 -13.37
N PRO A 187 -5.00 6.15 -13.90
CA PRO A 187 -4.31 7.33 -13.38
C PRO A 187 -5.17 8.60 -13.45
N PHE A 188 -6.00 8.71 -14.49
CA PHE A 188 -6.85 9.87 -14.73
C PHE A 188 -8.07 9.89 -13.82
N LEU A 189 -8.58 8.72 -13.43
CA LEU A 189 -9.67 8.61 -12.46
C LEU A 189 -9.20 9.07 -11.07
N SER A 190 -8.00 8.68 -10.65
CA SER A 190 -7.43 9.12 -9.38
C SER A 190 -7.17 10.64 -9.30
N LEU A 191 -7.14 11.38 -10.42
CA LEU A 191 -7.08 12.85 -10.41
C LEU A 191 -8.37 13.49 -9.87
N VAL A 192 -9.49 12.77 -9.93
CA VAL A 192 -10.80 13.24 -9.46
C VAL A 192 -10.91 13.10 -7.94
N GLU A 193 -10.16 12.19 -7.31
CA GLU A 193 -10.18 11.94 -5.86
C GLU A 193 -9.33 12.94 -5.06
N ILE A 194 -9.81 14.18 -4.96
CA ILE A 194 -9.02 15.30 -4.46
C ILE A 194 -8.45 15.06 -3.03
N GLN A 195 -9.21 14.43 -2.13
CA GLN A 195 -8.83 14.38 -0.70
C GLN A 195 -7.68 13.42 -0.40
N SER A 196 -7.60 12.28 -1.09
CA SER A 196 -6.56 11.26 -0.89
C SER A 196 -5.35 11.51 -1.80
N PHE A 197 -5.59 12.05 -2.99
CA PHE A 197 -4.61 12.23 -4.03
C PHE A 197 -3.63 13.39 -3.76
N TRP A 198 -4.15 14.60 -3.51
CA TRP A 198 -3.33 15.82 -3.58
C TRP A 198 -2.21 15.92 -2.55
N PRO A 199 -2.38 15.52 -1.26
CA PRO A 199 -1.28 15.59 -0.30
C PRO A 199 -0.08 14.73 -0.71
N HIS A 200 -0.35 13.54 -1.25
CA HIS A 200 0.67 12.63 -1.75
C HIS A 200 1.33 13.18 -3.02
N ALA A 201 0.51 13.69 -3.95
CA ALA A 201 0.99 14.21 -5.22
C ALA A 201 1.86 15.44 -5.02
N PHE A 202 1.46 16.31 -4.09
CA PHE A 202 2.25 17.46 -3.70
C PHE A 202 3.57 17.04 -3.03
N GLY A 203 3.53 16.06 -2.11
CA GLY A 203 4.73 15.51 -1.49
C GLY A 203 5.75 14.97 -2.49
N LEU A 204 5.29 14.18 -3.46
CA LEU A 204 6.12 13.66 -4.55
C LEU A 204 6.60 14.76 -5.50
N PHE A 205 5.79 15.79 -5.74
CA PHE A 205 6.20 16.95 -6.52
C PHE A 205 7.37 17.69 -5.84
N VAL A 206 7.24 17.96 -4.53
CA VAL A 206 8.29 18.60 -3.72
C VAL A 206 9.56 17.74 -3.67
N LEU A 207 9.42 16.44 -3.43
CA LEU A 207 10.54 15.49 -3.51
C LEU A 207 11.20 15.55 -4.89
N GLY A 208 10.40 15.62 -5.96
CA GLY A 208 10.89 15.75 -7.32
C GLY A 208 11.71 17.02 -7.54
N LEU A 209 11.21 18.16 -7.05
CA LEU A 209 11.92 19.44 -7.12
C LEU A 209 13.29 19.35 -6.43
N VAL A 210 13.36 18.72 -5.26
CA VAL A 210 14.61 18.48 -4.53
C VAL A 210 15.56 17.61 -5.35
N LEU A 211 15.10 16.48 -5.87
CA LEU A 211 15.91 15.56 -6.69
C LEU A 211 16.45 16.25 -7.95
N SER A 212 15.62 17.03 -8.64
CA SER A 212 16.03 17.83 -9.80
C SER A 212 17.02 18.94 -9.42
N GLY A 213 16.85 19.54 -8.24
CA GLY A 213 17.73 20.59 -7.71
C GLY A 213 19.13 20.05 -7.41
N LEU A 214 19.20 18.90 -6.75
CA LEU A 214 20.44 18.18 -6.48
C LEU A 214 21.19 17.83 -7.78
N PHE A 215 20.48 17.32 -8.78
CA PHE A 215 21.04 17.02 -10.09
C PHE A 215 21.59 18.28 -10.76
N TRP A 216 20.77 19.34 -10.86
CA TRP A 216 21.17 20.61 -11.46
C TRP A 216 22.37 21.24 -10.76
N ARG A 217 22.47 21.11 -9.43
CA ARG A 217 23.55 21.69 -8.63
C ARG A 217 24.87 20.95 -8.80
N THR A 218 24.82 19.62 -8.78
CA THR A 218 26.02 18.78 -8.72
C THR A 218 26.49 18.33 -10.11
N GLY A 219 25.64 18.51 -11.14
CA GLY A 219 25.83 17.96 -12.47
C GLY A 219 25.92 16.43 -12.47
N SER A 220 25.34 15.78 -11.46
CA SER A 220 25.47 14.34 -11.20
C SER A 220 24.17 13.78 -10.71
N LEU A 221 23.83 12.59 -11.18
CA LEU A 221 22.65 11.88 -10.71
C LEU A 221 22.87 11.18 -9.37
N TYR A 222 24.12 10.97 -8.94
CA TYR A 222 24.43 10.20 -7.73
C TYR A 222 23.77 10.71 -6.44
N PRO A 223 23.76 12.02 -6.12
CA PRO A 223 23.02 12.49 -4.95
C PRO A 223 21.51 12.26 -5.06
N SER A 224 20.93 12.49 -6.24
CA SER A 224 19.49 12.25 -6.47
C SER A 224 19.16 10.76 -6.36
N MET A 225 20.01 9.89 -6.91
CA MET A 225 19.90 8.44 -6.80
C MET A 225 20.04 7.98 -5.35
N GLY A 226 20.97 8.55 -4.58
CA GLY A 226 21.16 8.22 -3.18
C GLY A 226 19.95 8.58 -2.34
N LEU A 227 19.45 9.83 -2.49
CA LEU A 227 18.25 10.29 -1.80
C LEU A 227 17.04 9.41 -2.15
N HIS A 228 16.80 9.18 -3.43
CA HIS A 228 15.66 8.37 -3.88
C HIS A 228 15.79 6.90 -3.42
N ALA A 229 16.95 6.27 -3.58
CA ALA A 229 17.18 4.90 -3.14
C ALA A 229 16.99 4.76 -1.62
N GLY A 230 17.42 5.75 -0.82
CA GLY A 230 17.21 5.78 0.62
C GLY A 230 15.72 5.81 0.98
N GLY A 231 14.93 6.64 0.29
CA GLY A 231 13.47 6.69 0.46
C GLY A 231 12.78 5.38 0.08
N VAL A 232 13.10 4.80 -1.08
CA VAL A 232 12.51 3.52 -1.54
C VAL A 232 12.90 2.37 -0.61
N PHE A 233 14.16 2.31 -0.18
CA PHE A 233 14.62 1.35 0.80
C PHE A 233 13.80 1.46 2.10
N PHE A 234 13.62 2.68 2.61
CA PHE A 234 12.88 2.91 3.84
C PHE A 234 11.42 2.49 3.72
N VAL A 235 10.71 2.89 2.67
CA VAL A 235 9.31 2.49 2.40
C VAL A 235 9.14 0.99 2.21
N LYS A 236 10.20 0.28 1.82
CA LYS A 236 10.17 -1.20 1.75
C LYS A 236 10.41 -1.85 3.09
N ALA A 237 11.19 -1.20 3.95
CA ALA A 237 11.60 -1.70 5.25
C ALA A 237 10.61 -1.31 6.36
N ASP A 238 9.92 -0.18 6.26
CA ASP A 238 9.07 0.42 7.32
C ASP A 238 8.05 -0.56 7.94
N GLY A 239 7.37 -1.34 7.11
CA GLY A 239 6.38 -2.33 7.52
C GLY A 239 6.95 -3.50 8.33
N PHE A 240 8.27 -3.54 8.54
CA PHE A 240 8.89 -4.50 9.43
C PHE A 240 9.04 -4.01 10.88
N PHE A 241 9.05 -2.70 11.13
CA PHE A 241 9.33 -2.15 12.45
C PHE A 241 8.29 -1.16 12.95
N VAL A 242 7.49 -0.55 12.07
CA VAL A 242 6.47 0.44 12.44
C VAL A 242 5.08 0.06 11.95
N ASP A 243 4.11 0.12 12.87
CA ASP A 243 2.69 0.13 12.56
C ASP A 243 2.08 1.49 12.91
N LEU A 244 1.62 2.23 11.89
CA LEU A 244 0.86 3.46 12.07
C LEU A 244 -0.57 3.17 12.54
N ASN A 245 -0.93 3.79 13.65
CA ASN A 245 -2.21 3.60 14.33
C ASN A 245 -3.25 4.64 13.92
N ARG A 246 -2.81 5.84 13.50
CA ARG A 246 -3.68 6.97 13.15
C ARG A 246 -3.05 7.82 12.04
N ASP A 247 -3.90 8.47 11.25
CA ASP A 247 -3.47 9.46 10.25
C ASP A 247 -3.35 10.86 10.88
N SER A 248 -2.41 11.67 10.41
CA SER A 248 -2.21 13.05 10.87
C SER A 248 -1.90 13.99 9.71
N PHE A 249 -2.56 15.15 9.65
CA PHE A 249 -2.23 16.15 8.65
C PHE A 249 -0.78 16.67 8.76
N TRP A 250 -0.28 16.81 9.98
CA TRP A 250 1.07 17.35 10.22
C TRP A 250 2.15 16.29 10.01
N LEU A 251 1.93 15.10 10.56
CA LEU A 251 2.90 14.00 10.57
C LEU A 251 2.75 13.05 9.37
N GLY A 252 1.70 13.20 8.57
CA GLY A 252 1.40 12.35 7.42
C GLY A 252 0.56 11.11 7.76
N THR A 253 0.39 10.27 6.75
CA THR A 253 -0.25 8.95 6.84
C THR A 253 0.82 7.84 6.78
N LYS A 254 0.43 6.63 6.37
CA LYS A 254 1.36 5.57 5.99
C LYS A 254 2.27 5.92 4.83
N ALA A 255 1.92 6.91 4.03
CA ALA A 255 2.86 7.42 3.06
C ALA A 255 3.99 8.18 3.75
N VAL A 256 5.22 7.96 3.28
CA VAL A 256 6.43 8.63 3.80
C VAL A 256 6.66 9.99 3.10
N VAL A 257 5.70 10.43 2.29
CA VAL A 257 5.79 11.63 1.45
C VAL A 257 4.68 12.64 1.72
N ASP A 258 3.71 12.33 2.58
CA ASP A 258 2.62 13.24 2.90
C ASP A 258 2.76 13.85 4.31
N GLY A 259 2.05 14.95 4.52
CA GLY A 259 2.08 15.71 5.76
C GLY A 259 2.99 16.94 5.70
N ALA A 260 2.53 18.04 6.31
CA ALA A 260 3.21 19.32 6.22
C ALA A 260 4.65 19.28 6.78
N LEU A 261 4.87 18.56 7.89
CA LEU A 261 6.22 18.41 8.46
C LEU A 261 7.13 17.63 7.52
N VAL A 262 6.60 16.61 6.86
CA VAL A 262 7.37 15.79 5.91
C VAL A 262 7.82 16.63 4.72
N TRP A 263 6.96 17.48 4.16
CA TRP A 263 7.35 18.37 3.07
C TRP A 263 8.46 19.35 3.47
N ILE A 264 8.36 19.91 4.68
CA ILE A 264 9.39 20.77 5.26
C ILE A 264 10.70 19.99 5.40
N LEU A 265 10.67 18.78 5.96
CA LEU A 265 11.85 17.92 6.11
C LEU A 265 12.49 17.56 4.77
N ILE A 266 11.70 17.25 3.74
CA ILE A 266 12.20 16.98 2.38
C ILE A 266 12.97 18.19 1.84
N LEU A 267 12.43 19.40 1.99
CA LEU A 267 13.09 20.64 1.55
C LEU A 267 14.40 20.88 2.32
N PHE A 268 14.40 20.71 3.64
CA PHE A 268 15.59 20.85 4.47
C PHE A 268 16.66 19.81 4.13
N LEU A 269 16.26 18.55 3.90
CA LEU A 269 17.15 17.47 3.48
C LEU A 269 17.81 17.82 2.14
N GLY A 270 17.02 18.23 1.15
CA GLY A 270 17.51 18.67 -0.15
C GLY A 270 18.48 19.84 -0.06
N TRP A 271 18.15 20.84 0.76
CA TRP A 271 19.02 21.98 1.02
C TRP A 271 20.33 21.58 1.68
N GLY A 272 20.28 20.76 2.74
CA GLY A 272 21.43 20.29 3.49
C GLY A 272 22.39 19.49 2.61
N ILE A 273 21.88 18.49 1.88
CA ILE A 273 22.66 17.71 0.91
C ILE A 273 23.25 18.64 -0.15
N GLY A 274 22.45 19.55 -0.72
CA GLY A 274 22.92 20.50 -1.72
C GLY A 274 24.06 21.39 -1.21
N LYS A 275 23.96 21.88 0.03
CA LYS A 275 25.02 22.67 0.70
C LYS A 275 26.29 21.86 0.91
N MET A 276 26.18 20.61 1.37
CA MET A 276 27.33 19.74 1.60
C MET A 276 28.05 19.34 0.30
N LEU A 277 27.31 19.17 -0.80
CA LEU A 277 27.83 18.57 -2.03
C LEU A 277 28.14 19.57 -3.16
N GLY A 278 27.88 20.87 -3.00
CA GLY A 278 28.11 21.86 -4.07
C GLY A 278 28.43 23.28 -3.60
N LYS A 279 29.12 24.05 -4.45
CA LYS A 279 29.46 25.48 -4.22
C LYS A 279 28.19 26.33 -4.00
N THR A 280 28.27 27.30 -3.09
CA THR A 280 27.14 28.04 -2.48
C THR A 280 26.36 28.94 -3.46
N GLY A 281 25.01 28.92 -3.42
CA GLY A 281 24.14 30.06 -3.78
C GLY A 281 23.03 29.83 -4.84
N ARG A 282 21.83 30.39 -4.58
CA ARG A 282 20.62 30.60 -5.45
C ARG A 282 19.51 29.55 -5.60
N GLN A 283 19.72 28.25 -5.34
CA GLN A 283 18.64 27.26 -5.60
C GLN A 283 17.49 27.23 -4.57
N VAL A 284 17.76 27.47 -3.29
CA VAL A 284 16.68 27.55 -2.28
C VAL A 284 15.73 28.67 -2.62
N THR A 285 16.28 29.82 -3.02
CA THR A 285 15.49 30.94 -3.50
C THR A 285 14.65 30.52 -4.70
N LEU A 286 15.19 29.78 -5.68
CA LEU A 286 14.39 29.30 -6.81
C LEU A 286 13.28 28.32 -6.39
N ILE A 287 13.56 27.33 -5.53
CA ILE A 287 12.55 26.37 -5.06
C ILE A 287 11.48 27.07 -4.22
N LEU A 288 11.88 27.94 -3.28
CA LEU A 288 10.96 28.73 -2.48
C LEU A 288 10.17 29.73 -3.33
N VAL A 289 10.76 30.31 -4.39
CA VAL A 289 10.06 31.17 -5.36
C VAL A 289 9.08 30.33 -6.19
N LEU A 290 9.42 29.12 -6.60
CA LEU A 290 8.49 28.23 -7.30
C LEU A 290 7.33 27.79 -6.41
N LEU A 291 7.58 27.55 -5.12
CA LEU A 291 6.55 27.25 -4.13
C LEU A 291 5.72 28.48 -3.74
N GLY A 292 6.34 29.68 -3.73
CA GLY A 292 5.71 30.95 -3.36
C GLY A 292 5.01 31.69 -4.51
N ALA A 293 5.42 31.49 -5.77
CA ALA A 293 4.72 32.00 -6.95
C ALA A 293 3.46 31.18 -7.28
N GLY A 294 3.33 29.99 -6.66
CA GLY A 294 2.14 29.16 -6.69
C GLY A 294 1.28 29.32 -5.45
N THR A 295 0.92 30.54 -5.04
CA THR A 295 -0.11 30.80 -4.00
C THR A 295 -1.51 30.40 -4.48
N PHE A 296 -1.66 29.12 -4.84
CA PHE A 296 -2.86 28.32 -4.67
C PHE A 296 -2.55 27.30 -3.57
N PHE A 297 -2.29 27.78 -2.34
CA PHE A 297 -2.78 27.02 -1.21
C PHE A 297 -4.27 27.38 -1.16
N PRO A 298 -5.20 26.55 -1.68
CA PRO A 298 -6.55 26.64 -1.15
C PRO A 298 -6.34 26.54 0.36
N ALA A 299 -6.84 27.52 1.11
CA ALA A 299 -6.96 27.38 2.53
C ALA A 299 -7.72 26.07 2.71
N TYR A 300 -7.01 24.98 3.00
CA TYR A 300 -7.65 23.73 3.32
C TYR A 300 -8.40 24.09 4.58
N PRO A 301 -9.74 24.11 4.56
CA PRO A 301 -10.42 24.07 5.83
C PRO A 301 -9.84 22.84 6.52
N VAL A 302 -9.20 23.06 7.66
CA VAL A 302 -8.99 22.02 8.65
C VAL A 302 -10.39 21.66 9.12
N PHE A 303 -11.14 20.97 8.25
CA PHE A 303 -12.14 20.07 8.71
C PHE A 303 -11.31 19.03 9.44
N ALA A 304 -11.18 19.21 10.76
CA ALA A 304 -11.40 18.08 11.63
C ALA A 304 -12.64 17.43 11.04
N ALA A 305 -12.44 16.39 10.23
CA ALA A 305 -13.51 15.59 9.71
C ALA A 305 -14.10 14.98 10.97
N LYS A 306 -15.03 15.70 11.58
CA LYS A 306 -15.97 15.18 12.56
C LYS A 306 -16.47 13.96 11.84
N GLN A 307 -15.98 12.80 12.26
CA GLN A 307 -16.06 11.55 11.51
C GLN A 307 -17.55 11.30 11.33
N LYS A 308 -18.13 11.82 10.24
CA LYS A 308 -19.57 11.80 10.02
C LYS A 308 -19.90 10.33 10.04
N SER A 309 -20.81 9.92 10.92
CA SER A 309 -21.11 8.50 11.12
C SER A 309 -21.41 7.89 9.74
N LYS A 310 -20.52 6.99 9.31
CA LYS A 310 -20.72 6.21 8.08
C LYS A 310 -22.03 5.43 8.28
N SER A 311 -22.95 5.51 7.33
CA SER A 311 -24.19 4.72 7.40
C SER A 311 -23.86 3.26 7.17
N GLU A 312 -24.40 2.41 8.03
CA GLU A 312 -24.40 0.97 7.85
C GLU A 312 -25.36 0.62 6.70
N ILE A 313 -24.87 -0.14 5.72
CA ILE A 313 -25.70 -0.67 4.63
C ILE A 313 -25.92 -2.17 4.74
N TYR A 314 -25.05 -2.87 5.46
CA TYR A 314 -25.17 -4.31 5.66
C TYR A 314 -24.55 -4.71 6.98
N SER A 315 -25.25 -5.54 7.74
CA SER A 315 -24.73 -6.17 8.96
C SER A 315 -24.79 -7.67 8.80
N PHE A 316 -23.62 -8.32 8.94
CA PHE A 316 -23.48 -9.75 8.73
C PHE A 316 -24.19 -10.56 9.81
N SER A 317 -24.31 -10.03 11.03
CA SER A 317 -25.05 -10.70 12.10
C SER A 317 -26.55 -10.74 11.80
N ARG A 318 -27.13 -9.68 11.22
CA ARG A 318 -28.55 -9.66 10.84
C ARG A 318 -28.89 -10.65 9.73
N HIS A 319 -27.92 -10.94 8.86
CA HIS A 319 -28.07 -11.86 7.73
C HIS A 319 -27.44 -13.24 7.97
N LEU A 320 -27.07 -13.56 9.21
CA LEU A 320 -26.48 -14.87 9.54
C LEU A 320 -27.38 -16.08 9.13
N PRO A 321 -28.73 -16.02 9.25
CA PRO A 321 -29.60 -17.10 8.78
C PRO A 321 -29.55 -17.33 7.27
N GLU A 322 -29.19 -16.30 6.49
CA GLU A 322 -29.11 -16.36 5.02
C GLU A 322 -27.73 -16.79 4.52
N ALA A 323 -26.75 -16.89 5.42
CA ALA A 323 -25.40 -17.32 5.09
C ALA A 323 -25.38 -18.81 4.71
N ARG A 324 -24.21 -19.30 4.30
CA ARG A 324 -23.90 -20.72 4.24
C ARG A 324 -22.69 -21.00 5.10
N ALA A 325 -22.80 -21.94 6.02
CA ALA A 325 -21.69 -22.37 6.87
C ALA A 325 -21.16 -23.72 6.40
N GLN A 326 -19.83 -23.85 6.26
CA GLN A 326 -19.19 -25.05 5.74
C GLN A 326 -17.94 -25.39 6.55
N ILE A 327 -17.64 -26.67 6.70
CA ILE A 327 -16.40 -27.19 7.28
C ILE A 327 -15.71 -28.07 6.26
N LEU A 328 -14.41 -27.82 6.05
CA LEU A 328 -13.56 -28.59 5.16
C LEU A 328 -12.40 -29.20 5.97
N PHE A 329 -12.32 -30.53 6.00
CA PHE A 329 -11.29 -31.26 6.73
C PHE A 329 -9.98 -31.34 5.94
N TRP A 330 -8.84 -31.24 6.61
CA TRP A 330 -7.53 -31.26 5.94
C TRP A 330 -7.12 -32.62 5.43
N GLU A 331 -7.43 -33.68 6.20
CA GLU A 331 -6.93 -35.03 5.91
C GLU A 331 -7.55 -35.66 4.66
N ASN A 332 -8.82 -35.34 4.38
CA ASN A 332 -9.59 -36.02 3.34
C ASN A 332 -10.38 -35.06 2.42
N GLU A 333 -10.20 -33.75 2.59
CA GLU A 333 -10.96 -32.71 1.89
C GLU A 333 -12.49 -32.91 1.96
N LYS A 334 -12.98 -33.65 2.95
CA LYS A 334 -14.40 -33.87 3.14
C LYS A 334 -15.04 -32.54 3.50
N LYS A 335 -16.14 -32.24 2.82
CA LYS A 335 -16.94 -31.05 3.06
C LYS A 335 -18.20 -31.41 3.84
N LEU A 336 -18.49 -30.65 4.88
CA LEU A 336 -19.70 -30.71 5.68
C LEU A 336 -20.41 -29.37 5.60
N ASP A 337 -21.63 -29.35 5.07
CA ASP A 337 -22.51 -28.18 5.06
C ASP A 337 -23.30 -28.14 6.37
N GLY A 338 -23.39 -26.95 6.98
CA GLY A 338 -24.17 -26.74 8.19
C GLY A 338 -25.67 -26.62 7.89
N ILE A 339 -26.49 -26.90 8.90
CA ILE A 339 -27.95 -26.73 8.86
C ILE A 339 -28.35 -25.68 9.88
N TRP A 340 -29.11 -24.65 9.46
CA TRP A 340 -29.59 -23.61 10.36
C TRP A 340 -30.68 -24.15 11.30
N LYS A 341 -30.43 -24.19 12.60
CA LYS A 341 -31.37 -24.62 13.66
C LYS A 341 -31.17 -23.73 14.90
N GLU A 342 -32.28 -23.27 15.48
CA GLU A 342 -32.28 -22.57 16.79
C GLU A 342 -31.32 -21.36 16.91
N GLY A 343 -31.11 -20.63 15.82
CA GLY A 343 -30.23 -19.45 15.82
C GLY A 343 -28.74 -19.75 15.61
N ALA A 344 -28.40 -20.97 15.21
CA ALA A 344 -27.05 -21.37 14.84
C ALA A 344 -27.02 -22.30 13.62
N TRP A 345 -25.91 -22.28 12.89
CA TRP A 345 -25.53 -23.31 11.93
C TRP A 345 -24.95 -24.50 12.69
N VAL A 346 -25.66 -25.63 12.64
CA VAL A 346 -25.30 -26.89 13.30
C VAL A 346 -24.68 -27.85 12.29
N PHE A 347 -23.63 -28.56 12.69
CA PHE A 347 -22.96 -29.55 11.84
C PHE A 347 -23.18 -30.94 12.41
N GLU A 348 -23.92 -31.78 11.69
CA GLU A 348 -24.25 -33.12 12.15
C GLU A 348 -22.99 -33.98 12.35
N GLY A 349 -22.94 -34.68 13.49
CA GLY A 349 -21.80 -35.51 13.87
C GLY A 349 -20.61 -34.73 14.47
N LEU A 350 -20.71 -33.42 14.66
CA LEU A 350 -19.72 -32.62 15.39
C LEU A 350 -20.26 -32.12 16.73
N THR A 351 -19.35 -31.72 17.62
CA THR A 351 -19.70 -31.20 18.93
C THR A 351 -20.32 -29.79 18.83
N PRO A 352 -21.14 -29.34 19.79
CA PRO A 352 -21.80 -28.03 19.75
C PRO A 352 -20.84 -26.83 19.60
N GLU A 353 -19.59 -26.95 20.03
CA GLU A 353 -18.56 -25.93 19.87
C GLU A 353 -18.23 -25.66 18.38
N ALA A 354 -18.47 -26.65 17.52
CA ALA A 354 -18.36 -26.53 16.07
C ALA A 354 -19.55 -25.81 15.44
N ASN A 355 -20.55 -25.35 16.19
CA ASN A 355 -21.65 -24.57 15.61
C ASN A 355 -21.20 -23.14 15.26
N VAL A 356 -21.96 -22.44 14.42
CA VAL A 356 -21.79 -20.99 14.16
C VAL A 356 -23.10 -20.29 14.48
N GLY A 357 -23.14 -19.50 15.54
CA GLY A 357 -24.39 -18.91 15.99
C GLY A 357 -24.19 -17.59 16.71
N PHE A 358 -25.30 -17.03 17.18
CA PHE A 358 -25.24 -15.88 18.07
C PHE A 358 -24.77 -16.32 19.46
N VAL A 359 -24.00 -15.47 20.13
CA VAL A 359 -23.69 -15.67 21.54
C VAL A 359 -24.97 -15.39 22.36
N PRO A 360 -25.41 -16.33 23.22
CA PRO A 360 -26.54 -16.10 24.12
C PRO A 360 -26.31 -14.86 24.98
N ASP A 361 -27.32 -14.01 25.09
CA ASP A 361 -27.36 -12.61 25.57
C ASP A 361 -26.83 -12.32 27.00
N ALA A 362 -26.02 -13.18 27.62
CA ALA A 362 -25.62 -13.06 29.03
C ALA A 362 -24.72 -11.84 29.37
N LEU A 363 -24.15 -11.12 28.39
CA LEU A 363 -23.16 -10.07 28.69
C LEU A 363 -23.26 -8.73 27.93
N ARG A 364 -24.20 -8.50 26.98
CA ARG A 364 -24.13 -7.25 26.17
C ARG A 364 -25.49 -6.67 25.78
N THR A 365 -25.74 -5.43 26.23
CA THR A 365 -26.93 -4.58 25.98
C THR A 365 -26.99 -3.95 24.57
N SER A 366 -26.16 -4.39 23.62
CA SER A 366 -26.21 -3.82 22.26
C SER A 366 -27.15 -4.62 21.37
N GLU A 367 -27.99 -3.94 20.59
CA GLU A 367 -28.87 -4.53 19.55
C GLU A 367 -28.15 -5.42 18.51
N GLU A 368 -26.82 -5.47 18.53
CA GLU A 368 -26.00 -6.22 17.58
C GLU A 368 -25.29 -7.39 18.24
N LYS A 369 -25.69 -8.58 17.82
CA LYS A 369 -25.14 -9.84 18.29
C LYS A 369 -23.80 -10.13 17.62
N PHE A 370 -22.83 -10.58 18.42
CA PHE A 370 -21.60 -11.19 17.91
C PHE A 370 -21.90 -12.59 17.38
N ILE A 371 -21.21 -12.97 16.32
CA ILE A 371 -21.22 -14.32 15.75
C ILE A 371 -20.09 -15.10 16.44
N SER A 372 -20.43 -16.20 17.10
CA SER A 372 -19.45 -17.18 17.57
C SER A 372 -19.02 -18.05 16.39
N PHE A 373 -17.72 -18.07 16.13
CA PHE A 373 -17.13 -18.79 15.01
C PHE A 373 -15.83 -19.44 15.46
N ASN A 374 -15.92 -20.50 16.26
CA ASN A 374 -14.75 -21.08 16.95
C ASN A 374 -13.85 -21.90 16.01
N PRO A 375 -12.54 -22.02 16.26
CA PRO A 375 -11.72 -22.95 15.49
C PRO A 375 -12.14 -24.41 15.77
N VAL A 376 -12.02 -25.28 14.76
CA VAL A 376 -12.08 -26.74 14.94
C VAL A 376 -10.78 -27.29 14.37
N GLN A 377 -10.05 -28.07 15.16
CA GLN A 377 -8.72 -28.56 14.80
C GLN A 377 -8.76 -29.36 13.49
N GLY A 378 -7.77 -29.15 12.61
CA GLY A 378 -7.65 -29.89 11.35
C GLY A 378 -8.71 -29.51 10.31
N THR A 379 -9.38 -28.37 10.48
CA THR A 379 -10.42 -27.90 9.55
C THR A 379 -10.21 -26.47 9.07
N ARG A 380 -10.78 -26.17 7.90
CA ARG A 380 -11.09 -24.82 7.43
C ARG A 380 -12.59 -24.62 7.54
N ARG A 381 -13.02 -23.63 8.31
CA ARG A 381 -14.43 -23.27 8.46
C ARG A 381 -14.72 -22.07 7.59
N PHE A 382 -15.85 -22.08 6.88
CA PHE A 382 -16.28 -21.00 6.02
C PHE A 382 -17.67 -20.51 6.44
N LEU A 383 -17.85 -19.20 6.44
CA LEU A 383 -19.15 -18.55 6.53
C LEU A 383 -19.30 -17.61 5.33
N ILE A 384 -20.25 -17.93 4.44
CA ILE A 384 -20.38 -17.33 3.10
C ILE A 384 -21.71 -16.58 3.03
N PHE A 385 -21.67 -15.31 2.62
CA PHE A 385 -22.84 -14.47 2.41
C PHE A 385 -22.91 -14.11 0.92
N GLU A 386 -23.90 -14.64 0.21
CA GLU A 386 -23.93 -14.61 -1.27
C GLU A 386 -24.28 -13.22 -1.84
N LYS A 387 -25.08 -12.43 -1.12
CA LYS A 387 -25.69 -11.19 -1.62
C LYS A 387 -25.31 -9.97 -0.76
N VAL A 388 -24.01 -9.75 -0.55
CA VAL A 388 -23.56 -8.57 0.19
C VAL A 388 -23.58 -7.34 -0.73
N PRO A 389 -24.27 -6.25 -0.37
CA PRO A 389 -24.31 -5.06 -1.20
C PRO A 389 -22.92 -4.42 -1.29
N PRO A 390 -22.63 -3.74 -2.41
CA PRO A 390 -21.36 -3.07 -2.64
C PRO A 390 -21.14 -1.97 -1.59
N GLY A 391 -19.91 -1.87 -1.09
CA GLY A 391 -19.49 -0.78 -0.23
C GLY A 391 -17.98 -0.66 -0.15
N PRO A 392 -17.44 0.51 0.22
CA PRO A 392 -16.00 0.74 0.27
C PRO A 392 -15.35 0.12 1.49
N ILE A 393 -16.08 -0.06 2.58
CA ILE A 393 -15.45 -0.40 3.87
C ILE A 393 -16.20 -1.53 4.55
N LEU A 394 -15.47 -2.60 4.81
CA LEU A 394 -15.86 -3.67 5.72
C LEU A 394 -15.29 -3.36 7.11
N ARG A 395 -16.15 -2.95 8.03
CA ARG A 395 -15.78 -2.80 9.44
C ARG A 395 -15.90 -4.15 10.13
N LEU A 396 -14.77 -4.69 10.55
CA LEU A 396 -14.67 -5.89 11.36
C LEU A 396 -14.39 -5.51 12.82
N GLU A 397 -15.16 -6.09 13.73
CA GLU A 397 -14.86 -6.07 15.16
C GLU A 397 -14.85 -7.49 15.68
N PHE A 398 -13.79 -7.88 16.39
CA PHE A 398 -13.65 -9.24 16.90
C PHE A 398 -13.01 -9.26 18.28
N GLU A 399 -13.19 -10.38 18.96
CA GLU A 399 -12.72 -10.64 20.31
C GLU A 399 -12.38 -12.12 20.46
N LEU A 400 -11.34 -12.39 21.24
CA LEU A 400 -10.88 -13.72 21.59
C LEU A 400 -11.07 -13.92 23.08
N HIS A 401 -11.82 -14.96 23.44
CA HIS A 401 -11.99 -15.37 24.83
C HIS A 401 -11.29 -16.70 25.03
N PHE A 402 -10.28 -16.73 25.88
CA PHE A 402 -9.68 -17.97 26.33
C PHE A 402 -10.41 -18.41 27.61
N PRO A 403 -10.70 -19.71 27.79
CA PRO A 403 -11.25 -20.19 29.05
C PRO A 403 -10.28 -19.80 30.17
N GLN A 404 -10.76 -19.01 31.14
CA GLN A 404 -9.97 -18.68 32.32
C GLN A 404 -9.65 -20.00 33.01
N LYS A 405 -8.37 -20.36 33.11
CA LYS A 405 -7.93 -21.43 33.99
C LYS A 405 -8.10 -20.96 35.44
N GLU A 406 -9.32 -21.02 35.95
CA GLU A 406 -9.51 -21.20 37.39
C GLU A 406 -8.82 -22.55 37.74
N GLU A 407 -7.90 -22.52 38.71
CA GLU A 407 -7.28 -23.70 39.34
C GLU A 407 -6.17 -24.52 38.66
N GLN A 408 -5.28 -23.91 37.85
CA GLN A 408 -3.94 -24.52 37.65
C GLN A 408 -2.82 -23.54 38.00
N ARG A 409 -2.80 -23.15 39.28
CA ARG A 409 -1.69 -22.39 39.89
C ARG A 409 -0.51 -23.27 40.34
N SER A 410 -0.55 -24.59 40.17
CA SER A 410 0.59 -25.44 40.54
C SER A 410 1.04 -26.34 39.40
N SER A 411 2.34 -26.30 39.16
CA SER A 411 3.15 -27.16 38.30
C SER A 411 3.20 -26.85 36.79
N LYS A 412 4.39 -26.36 36.41
CA LYS A 412 4.98 -26.24 35.07
C LYS A 412 4.27 -25.28 34.10
N LYS A 413 4.95 -24.14 33.93
CA LYS A 413 4.90 -23.20 32.81
C LYS A 413 5.07 -23.97 31.49
N LYS A 414 4.05 -24.72 31.04
CA LYS A 414 3.98 -25.22 29.67
C LYS A 414 3.95 -23.95 28.81
N GLU A 415 5.02 -23.73 28.07
CA GLU A 415 5.01 -22.77 26.97
C GLU A 415 3.84 -23.16 26.07
N PHE A 416 2.75 -22.38 26.15
CA PHE A 416 1.72 -22.41 25.12
C PHE A 416 2.42 -21.91 23.85
N SER A 417 3.00 -22.85 23.10
CA SER A 417 3.49 -22.61 21.74
C SER A 417 2.37 -21.90 21.01
N ALA A 418 2.63 -20.63 20.66
CA ALA A 418 1.64 -19.69 20.14
C ALA A 418 0.81 -20.38 19.06
N SER A 419 -0.42 -20.74 19.41
CA SER A 419 -1.32 -21.42 18.50
C SER A 419 -2.01 -20.33 17.70
N TYR A 420 -1.46 -20.04 16.53
CA TYR A 420 -2.00 -19.00 15.66
C TYR A 420 -3.31 -19.48 15.04
N MET A 421 -4.35 -18.67 15.14
CA MET A 421 -5.54 -18.81 14.30
C MET A 421 -5.43 -17.87 13.11
N ASP A 422 -5.82 -18.38 11.95
CA ASP A 422 -5.83 -17.63 10.70
C ASP A 422 -7.28 -17.28 10.37
N PHE A 423 -7.61 -15.99 10.45
CA PHE A 423 -8.90 -15.47 9.99
C PHE A 423 -8.72 -14.73 8.66
N ARG A 424 -9.39 -15.20 7.62
CA ARG A 424 -9.26 -14.66 6.26
C ARG A 424 -10.62 -14.19 5.77
N ILE A 425 -10.60 -13.10 5.03
CA ILE A 425 -11.80 -12.47 4.48
C ILE A 425 -11.63 -12.43 2.97
N PHE A 426 -12.66 -12.88 2.25
CA PHE A 426 -12.68 -12.91 0.80
C PHE A 426 -13.86 -12.14 0.25
N LEU A 427 -13.67 -11.57 -0.93
CA LEU A 427 -14.69 -11.03 -1.80
C LEU A 427 -14.67 -11.88 -3.09
N GLY A 428 -15.68 -12.73 -3.26
CA GLY A 428 -15.64 -13.81 -4.23
C GLY A 428 -14.41 -14.69 -4.05
N LYS A 429 -13.58 -14.79 -5.10
CA LYS A 429 -12.32 -15.57 -5.07
C LYS A 429 -11.12 -14.76 -4.56
N HIS A 430 -11.28 -13.46 -4.32
CA HIS A 430 -10.17 -12.57 -3.97
C HIS A 430 -10.06 -12.40 -2.45
N ARG A 431 -8.88 -12.71 -1.89
CA ARG A 431 -8.61 -12.49 -0.47
C ARG A 431 -8.39 -11.00 -0.19
N LEU A 432 -9.30 -10.39 0.58
CA LEU A 432 -9.19 -9.00 1.05
C LEU A 432 -8.16 -8.86 2.17
N LYS A 433 -8.25 -9.72 3.18
CA LYS A 433 -7.41 -9.62 4.38
C LYS A 433 -7.12 -10.99 4.97
N ARG A 434 -5.92 -11.14 5.54
CA ARG A 434 -5.56 -12.20 6.48
C ARG A 434 -5.19 -11.56 7.81
N ILE A 435 -5.82 -12.03 8.87
CA ILE A 435 -5.60 -11.60 10.25
C ILE A 435 -5.06 -12.82 10.99
N ARG A 436 -3.81 -12.73 11.45
CA ARG A 436 -3.26 -13.71 12.37
C ARG A 436 -3.70 -13.32 13.76
N LEU A 437 -4.58 -14.14 14.32
CA LEU A 437 -5.09 -14.00 15.67
C LEU A 437 -4.05 -14.62 16.61
N SER A 438 -3.37 -13.78 17.40
CA SER A 438 -2.44 -14.18 18.45
C SER A 438 -3.15 -14.20 19.81
N ASN A 439 -2.45 -14.62 20.87
CA ASN A 439 -2.95 -14.72 22.26
C ASN A 439 -3.31 -13.35 22.91
N GLN A 440 -3.60 -12.31 22.14
CA GLN A 440 -4.03 -11.02 22.66
C GLN A 440 -5.53 -11.08 22.95
N GLU A 441 -5.87 -11.11 24.23
CA GLU A 441 -7.23 -10.85 24.70
C GLU A 441 -7.61 -9.39 24.44
N GLY A 442 -8.89 -9.17 24.16
CA GLY A 442 -9.46 -7.85 23.97
C GLY A 442 -10.14 -7.65 22.63
N ARG A 443 -10.90 -6.55 22.56
CA ARG A 443 -11.71 -6.19 21.40
C ARG A 443 -10.85 -5.44 20.39
N ILE A 444 -10.70 -6.01 19.20
CA ILE A 444 -10.00 -5.38 18.09
C ILE A 444 -11.03 -4.91 17.06
N ARG A 445 -10.82 -3.70 16.55
CA ARG A 445 -11.62 -3.12 15.47
C ARG A 445 -10.73 -2.78 14.29
N GLN A 446 -11.15 -3.19 13.11
CA GLN A 446 -10.44 -2.95 11.87
C GLN A 446 -11.41 -2.53 10.77
N ASP A 447 -11.16 -1.36 10.17
CA ASP A 447 -11.82 -0.98 8.92
C ASP A 447 -10.96 -1.53 7.77
N ILE A 448 -11.56 -2.39 6.94
CA ILE A 448 -10.93 -3.04 5.80
C ILE A 448 -11.49 -2.40 4.55
N ASP A 449 -10.61 -1.83 3.73
CA ASP A 449 -10.98 -1.33 2.41
C ASP A 449 -11.36 -2.52 1.51
N MET A 450 -12.61 -2.55 1.05
CA MET A 450 -13.07 -3.55 0.10
C MET A 450 -12.62 -3.21 -1.34
N GLY A 451 -11.95 -2.08 -1.53
CA GLY A 451 -11.39 -1.61 -2.79
C GLY A 451 -12.49 -1.36 -3.82
N VAL A 452 -12.30 -1.93 -5.01
CA VAL A 452 -13.23 -1.75 -6.13
C VAL A 452 -14.63 -2.31 -5.84
N ALA A 453 -14.80 -3.08 -4.76
CA ALA A 453 -16.10 -3.61 -4.35
C ALA A 453 -17.17 -2.53 -4.16
N ALA A 454 -16.75 -1.32 -3.76
CA ALA A 454 -17.62 -0.16 -3.62
C ALA A 454 -18.28 0.27 -4.93
N PHE A 455 -17.64 -0.03 -6.06
CA PHE A 455 -18.02 0.44 -7.38
C PHE A 455 -18.82 -0.60 -8.16
N PHE A 456 -18.93 -1.82 -7.64
CA PHE A 456 -19.86 -2.75 -8.24
C PHE A 456 -21.29 -2.24 -8.04
N LYS A 457 -22.12 -2.40 -9.08
CA LYS A 457 -23.55 -2.11 -8.98
C LYS A 457 -24.34 -3.28 -8.41
N GLU A 458 -23.75 -4.47 -8.43
CA GLU A 458 -24.41 -5.73 -8.07
C GLU A 458 -23.92 -6.22 -6.70
N PRO A 459 -24.73 -7.00 -5.95
CA PRO A 459 -24.29 -7.68 -4.75
C PRO A 459 -23.21 -8.74 -5.05
N HIS A 460 -22.32 -8.98 -4.09
CA HIS A 460 -21.24 -9.94 -4.22
C HIS A 460 -21.11 -10.88 -3.04
N PRO A 461 -20.55 -12.09 -3.26
CA PRO A 461 -20.27 -13.01 -2.17
C PRO A 461 -19.12 -12.49 -1.31
N VAL A 462 -19.32 -12.44 0.01
CA VAL A 462 -18.26 -12.22 1.00
C VAL A 462 -18.17 -13.46 1.87
N SER A 463 -16.95 -13.98 2.06
CA SER A 463 -16.74 -15.13 2.93
C SER A 463 -15.68 -14.89 4.00
N PHE A 464 -15.92 -15.50 5.15
CA PHE A 464 -15.02 -15.53 6.29
C PHE A 464 -14.50 -16.96 6.44
N GLU A 465 -13.19 -17.13 6.38
CA GLU A 465 -12.51 -18.40 6.63
C GLU A 465 -11.80 -18.33 7.97
N LEU A 466 -12.01 -19.33 8.82
CA LEU A 466 -11.23 -19.53 10.04
C LEU A 466 -10.55 -20.89 9.99
N SER A 467 -9.26 -20.91 10.30
CA SER A 467 -8.47 -22.14 10.40
C SER A 467 -7.54 -22.09 11.60
N SER A 468 -7.30 -23.24 12.23
CA SER A 468 -6.31 -23.39 13.31
C SER A 468 -5.52 -24.69 13.14
N GLU A 469 -4.20 -24.60 13.31
CA GLU A 469 -3.28 -25.75 13.21
C GLU A 469 -3.26 -26.61 14.47
N LYS A 470 -3.64 -26.04 15.62
CA LYS A 470 -3.61 -26.72 16.91
C LYS A 470 -4.97 -26.66 17.57
N GLU A 471 -5.21 -27.59 18.48
CA GLU A 471 -6.36 -27.54 19.35
C GLU A 471 -6.31 -26.23 20.15
N ASN A 472 -7.27 -25.34 19.89
CA ASN A 472 -7.38 -24.07 20.57
C ASN A 472 -8.78 -23.95 21.15
N GLN A 473 -8.86 -23.85 22.48
CA GLN A 473 -10.12 -23.68 23.19
C GLN A 473 -10.61 -22.22 23.17
N ALA A 474 -9.95 -21.34 22.40
CA ALA A 474 -10.38 -19.96 22.26
C ALA A 474 -11.75 -19.86 21.58
N THR A 475 -12.64 -19.10 22.19
CA THR A 475 -13.89 -18.67 21.57
C THR A 475 -13.62 -17.43 20.73
N PHE A 476 -13.80 -17.54 19.40
CA PHE A 476 -13.64 -16.41 18.49
C PHE A 476 -15.00 -15.79 18.20
N LEU A 477 -15.16 -14.54 18.60
CA LEU A 477 -16.38 -13.76 18.40
C LEU A 477 -16.10 -12.66 17.40
N PHE A 478 -16.93 -12.50 16.38
CA PHE A 478 -16.81 -11.35 15.49
C PHE A 478 -18.16 -10.78 15.08
N ARG A 479 -18.13 -9.52 14.67
CA ARG A 479 -19.20 -8.87 13.92
C ARG A 479 -18.58 -8.07 12.80
N ALA A 480 -19.23 -8.09 11.67
CA ALA A 480 -18.79 -7.37 10.49
C ALA A 480 -19.93 -6.51 9.96
N LYS A 481 -19.58 -5.40 9.33
CA LYS A 481 -20.52 -4.50 8.66
C LYS A 481 -19.93 -3.95 7.38
N VAL A 482 -20.76 -3.78 6.37
CA VAL A 482 -20.41 -2.94 5.21
C VAL A 482 -20.96 -1.54 5.46
N LEU A 483 -20.11 -0.55 5.24
CA LEU A 483 -20.41 0.87 5.43
C LEU A 483 -20.40 1.59 4.10
N SER A 484 -21.40 2.43 3.86
CA SER A 484 -21.44 3.33 2.69
C SER A 484 -20.54 4.54 2.93
N PRO A 485 -19.92 5.12 1.88
CA PRO A 485 -19.53 6.51 1.95
C PRO A 485 -20.83 7.32 2.10
N LYS A 486 -20.85 8.30 3.00
CA LYS A 486 -22.03 9.16 3.12
C LYS A 486 -22.05 10.03 1.86
N ASN A 487 -23.16 10.02 1.12
CA ASN A 487 -23.40 10.92 -0.01
C ASN A 487 -23.25 12.39 0.41
#